data_AF-A0A7L4HVS1-F1
#
_entry.id   AF-A0A7L4HVS1-F1
#
_cell.length_a   1.000
_cell.length_b   1.000
_cell.length_c   1.000
_cell.angle_alpha   90.00
_cell.angle_beta   90.00
_cell.angle_gamma   90.00
#
_symmetry.space_group_name_H-M   'P 1'
#
loop_
_entity.id
_entity.type
_entity.pdbx_description
1 polymer ?
#
loop_
_entity_poly.entity_id
_entity_poly.type
_entity_poly.pdbx_seq_one_letter_code
_entity_poly.pdbx_strand_id
1 'polypeptide(L)'
;MTDYSEEQRNELEALESIYPDSFTVLSEKPTTFTITVTSEAGENDETVQTTLKFTYREKYPDETPLYEIVSQENLDDTDVTDIIKLLEQQAEENLGMVMIFTLVSAVQDKLNEIVDQIKTRREEEKKQKEREAEEEEKQRFHGTPVTIENFLNWKAKFDAELLEIKRKKMKEEEQAGKNKLSG
;
A
#
# COMPACT_ATOMS: atom_id res chain seq x y z
N MET A 1 50.80 3.40 3.72
CA MET A 1 49.88 4.53 3.90
C MET A 1 48.79 4.27 2.91
N THR A 2 47.60 3.93 3.38
CA THR A 2 46.46 3.67 2.50
C THR A 2 46.10 4.99 1.83
N ASP A 3 46.12 5.03 0.51
CA ASP A 3 45.76 6.25 -0.22
C ASP A 3 44.23 6.28 -0.41
N TYR A 4 43.54 6.76 0.62
CA TYR A 4 42.08 6.85 0.63
C TYR A 4 41.53 7.66 -0.54
N SER A 5 42.29 8.65 -1.02
CA SER A 5 41.88 9.47 -2.16
C SER A 5 41.89 8.68 -3.47
N GLU A 6 42.90 7.83 -3.67
CA GLU A 6 42.92 6.93 -4.82
C GLU A 6 41.80 5.89 -4.76
N GLU A 7 41.53 5.29 -3.60
CA GLU A 7 40.44 4.31 -3.46
C GLU A 7 39.07 4.94 -3.71
N GLN A 8 38.81 6.12 -3.14
CA GLN A 8 37.57 6.88 -3.36
C GLN A 8 37.37 7.21 -4.84
N ARG A 9 38.44 7.62 -5.54
CA ARG A 9 38.37 7.95 -6.97
C ARG A 9 38.08 6.71 -7.81
N ASN A 10 38.79 5.61 -7.55
CA ASN A 10 38.60 4.37 -8.28
C ASN A 10 37.18 3.79 -8.08
N GLU A 11 36.65 3.86 -6.86
CA GLU A 11 35.27 3.44 -6.58
C GLU A 11 34.28 4.34 -7.32
N LEU A 12 34.47 5.66 -7.29
CA LEU A 12 33.58 6.61 -7.95
C LEU A 12 33.52 6.40 -9.46
N GLU A 13 34.67 6.21 -10.12
CA GLU A 13 34.75 5.88 -11.55
C GLU A 13 34.04 4.55 -11.86
N ALA A 14 34.16 3.55 -10.97
CA ALA A 14 33.46 2.28 -11.12
C ALA A 14 31.94 2.44 -10.99
N LEU A 15 31.46 3.20 -10.00
CA LEU A 15 30.04 3.46 -9.79
C LEU A 15 29.41 4.23 -10.95
N GLU A 16 30.11 5.22 -11.51
CA GLU A 16 29.65 5.95 -12.68
C GLU A 16 29.47 5.03 -13.91
N SER A 17 30.34 4.02 -14.05
CA SER A 17 30.25 3.01 -15.10
C SER A 17 29.13 1.99 -14.86
N ILE A 18 28.88 1.61 -13.60
CA ILE A 18 27.83 0.65 -13.23
C ILE A 18 26.44 1.30 -13.32
N TYR A 19 26.32 2.57 -12.94
CA TYR A 19 25.05 3.30 -12.83
C TYR A 19 25.02 4.57 -13.69
N PRO A 20 25.22 4.48 -15.02
CA PRO A 20 25.37 5.67 -15.87
C PRO A 20 24.14 6.58 -15.89
N ASP A 21 22.94 6.03 -15.75
CA ASP A 21 21.67 6.77 -15.80
C ASP A 21 21.14 7.16 -14.40
N SER A 22 21.66 6.53 -13.35
CA SER A 22 21.15 6.65 -11.97
C SER A 22 22.11 7.33 -11.00
N PHE A 23 23.35 7.57 -11.43
CA PHE A 23 24.41 8.20 -10.65
C PHE A 23 24.48 9.70 -10.95
N THR A 24 24.65 10.54 -9.92
CA THR A 24 24.83 11.98 -10.10
C THR A 24 25.78 12.54 -9.05
N VAL A 25 26.86 13.19 -9.50
CA VAL A 25 27.81 13.88 -8.61
C VAL A 25 27.23 15.24 -8.22
N LEU A 26 27.20 15.53 -6.91
CA LEU A 26 26.74 16.81 -6.35
C LEU A 26 27.90 17.74 -5.99
N SER A 27 29.00 17.18 -5.49
CA SER A 27 30.18 17.94 -5.05
C SER A 27 31.43 17.06 -5.11
N GLU A 28 32.58 17.65 -5.40
CA GLU A 28 33.88 16.95 -5.43
C GLU A 28 34.65 17.04 -4.10
N LYS A 29 34.36 18.03 -3.24
CA LYS A 29 35.08 18.24 -1.96
C LYS A 29 34.18 18.80 -0.85
N PRO A 30 33.73 17.96 0.10
CA PRO A 30 33.85 16.50 0.10
C PRO A 30 33.07 15.88 -1.07
N THR A 31 33.57 14.76 -1.59
CA THR A 31 32.93 14.01 -2.65
C THR A 31 31.54 13.57 -2.19
N THR A 32 30.52 14.11 -2.84
CA THR A 32 29.11 13.88 -2.53
C THR A 32 28.40 13.53 -3.82
N PHE A 33 27.64 12.45 -3.81
CA PHE A 33 26.90 11.99 -4.99
C PHE A 33 25.61 11.31 -4.56
N THR A 34 24.71 11.14 -5.51
CA THR A 34 23.46 10.42 -5.32
C THR A 34 23.37 9.24 -6.27
N ILE A 35 22.78 8.14 -5.79
CA ILE A 35 22.45 6.96 -6.58
C ILE A 35 20.97 6.68 -6.40
N THR A 36 20.26 6.62 -7.52
CA THR A 36 18.85 6.25 -7.53
C THR A 36 18.72 4.74 -7.77
N VAL A 37 18.08 4.07 -6.83
CA VAL A 37 17.89 2.62 -6.82
C VAL A 37 16.40 2.36 -7.01
N THR A 38 16.05 1.54 -8.00
CA THR A 38 14.66 1.25 -8.35
C THR A 38 14.48 -0.26 -8.34
N SER A 39 13.44 -0.76 -7.68
CA SER A 39 13.13 -2.19 -7.71
C SER A 39 12.87 -2.67 -9.13
N GLU A 40 12.98 -3.97 -9.33
CA GLU A 40 12.46 -4.59 -10.53
C GLU A 40 10.94 -4.34 -10.63
N ALA A 41 10.45 -4.24 -11.87
CA ALA A 41 9.03 -4.03 -12.14
C ALA A 41 8.23 -5.25 -11.68
N GLY A 42 7.30 -5.04 -10.76
CA GLY A 42 6.34 -6.06 -10.36
C GLY A 42 5.36 -6.39 -11.50
N GLU A 43 4.45 -7.35 -11.27
CA GLU A 43 3.48 -7.83 -12.29
C GLU A 43 2.53 -6.75 -12.85
N ASN A 44 2.44 -5.56 -12.24
CA ASN A 44 1.60 -4.44 -12.70
C ASN A 44 2.42 -3.18 -13.06
N ASP A 45 3.71 -3.32 -13.40
CA ASP A 45 4.64 -2.20 -13.58
C ASP A 45 4.80 -1.33 -12.31
N GLU A 46 4.46 -1.88 -11.14
CA GLU A 46 4.70 -1.21 -9.86
C GLU A 46 6.16 -1.37 -9.46
N THR A 47 6.81 -0.24 -9.17
CA THR A 47 8.18 -0.18 -8.68
C THR A 47 8.23 0.65 -7.41
N VAL A 48 9.17 0.29 -6.54
CA VAL A 48 9.58 1.15 -5.43
C VAL A 48 10.93 1.76 -5.76
N GLN A 49 11.13 3.01 -5.36
CA GLN A 49 12.35 3.74 -5.69
C GLN A 49 12.86 4.50 -4.47
N THR A 50 14.18 4.55 -4.32
CA THR A 50 14.84 5.39 -3.33
C THR A 50 16.09 6.02 -3.91
N THR A 51 16.35 7.28 -3.55
CA THR A 51 17.57 7.96 -3.91
C THR A 51 18.44 8.12 -2.68
N LEU A 52 19.61 7.50 -2.73
CA LEU A 52 20.60 7.51 -1.67
C LEU A 52 21.65 8.56 -1.98
N LYS A 53 21.91 9.45 -1.03
CA LYS A 53 23.01 10.41 -1.09
C LYS A 53 24.14 9.91 -0.23
N PHE A 54 25.32 9.77 -0.82
CA PHE A 54 26.55 9.39 -0.13
C PHE A 54 27.52 10.56 -0.07
N THR A 55 28.22 10.71 1.05
CA THR A 55 29.34 11.64 1.21
C THR A 55 30.54 10.90 1.77
N TYR A 56 31.67 10.95 1.06
CA TYR A 56 32.90 10.35 1.55
C TYR A 56 33.47 11.14 2.74
N ARG A 57 33.90 10.40 3.76
CA ARG A 57 34.65 10.93 4.89
C ARG A 57 36.15 10.86 4.59
N GLU A 58 36.95 11.64 5.30
CA GLU A 58 38.41 11.69 5.09
C GLU A 58 39.10 10.33 5.25
N LYS A 59 38.54 9.44 6.08
CA LYS A 59 39.07 8.10 6.35
C LYS A 59 38.34 6.97 5.64
N TYR A 60 37.38 7.25 4.77
CA TYR A 60 36.70 6.20 4.02
C TYR A 60 37.71 5.51 3.07
N PRO A 61 37.78 4.16 3.02
CA PRO A 61 36.79 3.19 3.54
C PRO A 61 37.00 2.63 4.96
N ASP A 62 38.01 3.08 5.69
CA ASP A 62 38.22 2.69 7.11
C ASP A 62 37.17 3.29 8.06
N GLU A 63 36.39 4.25 7.59
CA GLU A 63 35.25 4.83 8.28
C GLU A 63 34.02 4.79 7.36
N THR A 64 32.83 4.60 7.94
CA THR A 64 31.59 4.54 7.16
C THR A 64 31.33 5.86 6.43
N PRO A 65 30.77 5.83 5.20
CA PRO A 65 30.36 7.05 4.53
C PRO A 65 29.19 7.70 5.29
N LEU A 66 28.95 8.98 5.05
CA LEU A 66 27.65 9.55 5.42
C LEU A 66 26.65 9.15 4.34
N TYR A 67 25.49 8.65 4.74
CA TYR A 67 24.41 8.30 3.84
C TYR A 67 23.09 8.93 4.30
N GLU A 68 22.26 9.32 3.35
CA GLU A 68 20.97 9.95 3.59
C GLU A 68 19.99 9.55 2.47
N ILE A 69 18.74 9.26 2.81
CA ILE A 69 17.67 9.04 1.83
C ILE A 69 17.09 10.41 1.49
N VAL A 70 17.29 10.88 0.25
CA VAL A 70 16.85 12.21 -0.19
C VAL A 70 15.45 12.19 -0.81
N SER A 71 15.07 11.06 -1.40
CA SER A 71 13.74 10.83 -1.95
C SER A 71 13.39 9.36 -1.88
N GLN A 72 12.10 9.09 -1.69
CA GLN A 72 11.52 7.77 -1.63
C GLN A 72 10.17 7.78 -2.36
N GLU A 73 9.89 6.75 -3.13
CA GLU A 73 8.66 6.58 -3.88
C GLU A 73 8.10 5.18 -3.62
N ASN A 74 6.80 5.10 -3.28
CA ASN A 74 6.11 3.86 -2.93
C ASN A 74 6.73 3.10 -1.72
N LEU A 75 7.40 3.81 -0.82
CA LEU A 75 7.96 3.30 0.43
C LEU A 75 7.33 3.99 1.63
N ASP A 76 7.01 3.21 2.68
CA ASP A 76 6.52 3.74 3.94
C ASP A 76 7.66 4.05 4.94
N ASP A 77 7.36 4.80 6.00
CA ASP A 77 8.36 5.21 7.01
C ASP A 77 9.03 4.00 7.70
N THR A 78 8.33 2.88 7.81
CA THR A 78 8.87 1.63 8.38
C THR A 78 9.88 1.02 7.41
N ASP A 79 9.54 0.95 6.12
CA ASP A 79 10.44 0.45 5.08
C ASP A 79 11.74 1.26 5.04
N VAL A 80 11.62 2.59 5.08
CA VAL A 80 12.76 3.53 5.10
C VAL A 80 13.63 3.30 6.33
N THR A 81 13.00 3.12 7.49
CA THR A 81 13.72 2.82 8.74
C THR A 81 14.49 1.50 8.64
N ASP A 82 13.90 0.48 8.03
CA ASP A 82 14.55 -0.82 7.86
C ASP A 82 15.67 -0.78 6.82
N ILE A 83 15.53 0.02 5.75
CA ILE A 83 16.61 0.30 4.80
C ILE A 83 17.78 1.00 5.50
N ILE A 84 17.51 1.99 6.36
CA ILE A 84 18.58 2.68 7.12
C ILE A 84 19.31 1.71 8.05
N LYS A 85 18.58 0.84 8.77
CA LYS A 85 19.20 -0.18 9.62
C LYS A 85 20.06 -1.16 8.81
N LEU A 86 19.57 -1.57 7.64
CA LEU A 86 20.31 -2.44 6.73
C LEU A 86 21.61 -1.76 6.27
N LEU A 87 21.55 -0.49 5.88
CA LEU A 87 22.72 0.30 5.49
C LEU A 87 23.72 0.42 6.63
N GLU A 88 23.25 0.67 7.86
CA GLU A 88 24.12 0.75 9.04
C GLU A 88 24.86 -0.56 9.29
N GLN A 89 24.13 -1.68 9.29
CA GLN A 89 24.71 -3.00 9.47
C GLN A 89 25.74 -3.32 8.37
N GLN A 90 25.37 -3.13 7.10
CA GLN A 90 26.25 -3.42 5.97
C GLN A 90 27.48 -2.51 5.97
N ALA A 91 27.35 -1.25 6.39
CA ALA A 91 28.49 -0.34 6.46
C ALA A 91 29.49 -0.76 7.55
N GLU A 92 29.01 -1.22 8.71
CA GLU A 92 29.88 -1.71 9.79
C GLU A 92 30.58 -3.03 9.41
N GLU A 93 29.88 -3.95 8.73
CA GLU A 93 30.45 -5.24 8.31
C GLU A 93 31.50 -5.10 7.21
N ASN A 94 31.42 -4.05 6.39
CA ASN A 94 32.32 -3.81 5.25
C ASN A 94 33.40 -2.75 5.51
N LEU A 95 33.64 -2.37 6.76
CA LEU A 95 34.72 -1.44 7.12
C LEU A 95 36.10 -1.94 6.65
N GLY A 96 36.90 -1.01 6.14
CA GLY A 96 38.25 -1.30 5.63
C GLY A 96 38.31 -1.65 4.14
N MET A 97 37.18 -1.61 3.43
CA MET A 97 37.12 -1.69 1.97
C MET A 97 35.99 -0.85 1.39
N VAL A 98 36.13 -0.46 0.12
CA VAL A 98 35.10 0.26 -0.62
C VAL A 98 33.78 -0.53 -0.61
N MET A 99 32.70 0.12 -0.19
CA MET A 99 31.45 -0.54 0.19
C MET A 99 30.19 0.08 -0.46
N ILE A 100 30.30 1.17 -1.23
CA ILE A 100 29.11 1.85 -1.78
C ILE A 100 28.34 0.92 -2.71
N PHE A 101 29.04 0.16 -3.55
CA PHE A 101 28.39 -0.84 -4.39
C PHE A 101 27.63 -1.88 -3.55
N THR A 102 28.27 -2.41 -2.51
CA THR A 102 27.65 -3.38 -1.58
C THR A 102 26.40 -2.79 -0.91
N LEU A 103 26.48 -1.54 -0.45
CA LEU A 103 25.34 -0.83 0.16
C LEU A 103 24.20 -0.67 -0.84
N VAL A 104 24.49 -0.22 -2.06
CA VAL A 104 23.49 -0.05 -3.12
C VAL A 104 22.86 -1.38 -3.51
N SER A 105 23.65 -2.45 -3.65
CA SER A 105 23.14 -3.80 -3.92
C SER A 105 22.24 -4.31 -2.80
N ALA A 106 22.63 -4.14 -1.53
CA ALA A 106 21.81 -4.55 -0.40
C ALA A 106 20.47 -3.79 -0.37
N VAL A 107 20.48 -2.49 -0.68
CA VAL A 107 19.24 -1.71 -0.80
C VAL A 107 18.41 -2.19 -1.99
N GLN A 108 19.03 -2.47 -3.14
CA GLN A 108 18.33 -2.99 -4.31
C GLN A 108 17.59 -4.30 -4.00
N ASP A 109 18.25 -5.24 -3.32
CA ASP A 109 17.63 -6.50 -2.89
C ASP A 109 16.47 -6.23 -1.92
N LYS A 110 16.67 -5.31 -0.98
CA LYS A 110 15.63 -4.95 0.00
C LYS A 110 14.40 -4.31 -0.66
N LEU A 111 14.60 -3.45 -1.66
CA LEU A 111 13.52 -2.85 -2.45
C LEU A 111 12.73 -3.92 -3.20
N ASN A 112 13.42 -4.93 -3.76
CA ASN A 112 12.79 -6.06 -4.42
C ASN A 112 11.94 -6.89 -3.43
N GLU A 113 12.42 -7.11 -2.21
CA GLU A 113 11.60 -7.76 -1.17
C GLU A 113 10.36 -6.93 -0.79
N ILE A 114 10.50 -5.60 -0.69
CA ILE A 114 9.39 -4.71 -0.32
C ILE A 114 8.31 -4.72 -1.40
N VAL A 115 8.67 -4.63 -2.69
CA VAL A 115 7.66 -4.68 -3.77
C VAL A 115 6.89 -6.01 -3.76
N ASP A 116 7.56 -7.13 -3.48
CA ASP A 116 6.92 -8.45 -3.34
C ASP A 116 5.98 -8.52 -2.12
N GLN A 117 6.36 -7.90 -1.00
CA GLN A 117 5.52 -7.83 0.21
C GLN A 117 4.29 -6.93 0.00
N ILE A 118 4.46 -5.78 -0.64
CA ILE A 118 3.35 -4.88 -0.99
C ILE A 118 2.33 -5.62 -1.84
N LYS A 119 2.79 -6.38 -2.83
CA LYS A 119 1.93 -7.20 -3.68
C LYS A 119 1.14 -8.22 -2.85
N THR A 120 1.83 -9.01 -2.03
CA THR A 120 1.20 -10.04 -1.20
C THR A 120 0.11 -9.46 -0.31
N ARG A 121 0.40 -8.35 0.37
CA ARG A 121 -0.56 -7.63 1.23
C ARG A 121 -1.79 -7.16 0.45
N ARG A 122 -1.61 -6.58 -0.73
CA ARG A 122 -2.73 -6.10 -1.57
C ARG A 122 -3.60 -7.25 -2.09
N GLU A 123 -3.00 -8.36 -2.49
CA GLU A 123 -3.74 -9.54 -2.94
C GLU A 123 -4.57 -10.14 -1.80
N GLU A 124 -4.00 -10.21 -0.59
CA GLU A 124 -4.71 -10.66 0.61
C GLU A 124 -5.87 -9.73 0.99
N GLU A 125 -5.65 -8.41 0.98
CA GLU A 125 -6.69 -7.42 1.26
C GLU A 125 -7.84 -7.47 0.24
N LYS A 126 -7.51 -7.64 -1.04
CA LYS A 126 -8.52 -7.79 -2.10
C LYS A 126 -9.36 -9.05 -1.87
N LYS A 127 -8.70 -10.18 -1.62
CA LYS A 127 -9.36 -11.47 -1.36
C LYS A 127 -10.23 -11.43 -0.10
N GLN A 128 -9.81 -10.70 0.92
CA GLN A 128 -10.58 -10.53 2.15
C GLN A 128 -11.84 -9.71 1.89
N LYS A 129 -11.74 -8.57 1.19
CA LYS A 129 -12.90 -7.76 0.79
C LYS A 129 -13.88 -8.53 -0.10
N GLU A 130 -13.38 -9.35 -1.02
CA GLU A 130 -14.23 -10.22 -1.86
C GLU A 130 -14.99 -11.25 -1.02
N ARG A 131 -14.35 -11.83 0.01
CA ARG A 131 -15.01 -12.76 0.93
C ARG A 131 -16.08 -12.07 1.77
N GLU A 132 -15.79 -10.90 2.33
CA GLU A 132 -16.75 -10.12 3.10
C GLU A 132 -17.96 -9.71 2.25
N ALA A 133 -17.72 -9.27 1.01
CA ALA A 133 -18.78 -8.93 0.06
C ALA A 133 -19.63 -10.16 -0.31
N GLU A 134 -19.01 -11.34 -0.51
CA GLU A 134 -19.74 -12.58 -0.77
C GLU A 134 -20.57 -13.04 0.44
N GLU A 135 -20.06 -12.84 1.66
CA GLU A 135 -20.81 -13.11 2.89
C GLU A 135 -21.99 -12.14 3.07
N GLU A 136 -21.81 -10.86 2.80
CA GLU A 136 -22.89 -9.87 2.80
C GLU A 136 -23.94 -10.16 1.72
N GLU A 137 -23.52 -10.59 0.53
CA GLU A 137 -24.44 -11.05 -0.52
C GLU A 137 -25.18 -12.33 -0.10
N LYS A 138 -24.50 -13.33 0.47
CA LYS A 138 -25.13 -14.55 0.99
C LYS A 138 -26.16 -14.25 2.08
N GLN A 139 -25.88 -13.27 2.95
CA GLN A 139 -26.82 -12.81 3.98
C GLN A 139 -27.99 -12.03 3.37
N ARG A 140 -27.78 -11.19 2.36
CA ARG A 140 -28.88 -10.53 1.62
C ARG A 140 -29.71 -11.51 0.79
N PHE A 141 -29.09 -12.57 0.28
CA PHE A 141 -29.75 -13.59 -0.56
C PHE A 141 -30.57 -14.59 0.27
N HIS A 142 -30.19 -14.82 1.54
CA HIS A 142 -31.09 -15.44 2.51
C HIS A 142 -32.18 -14.43 2.91
N GLY A 143 -33.24 -14.35 2.10
CA GLY A 143 -34.49 -13.72 2.54
C GLY A 143 -34.96 -14.28 3.87
N THR A 144 -35.73 -13.49 4.63
CA THR A 144 -36.29 -13.89 5.93
C THR A 144 -36.90 -15.29 5.82
N PRO A 145 -36.41 -16.29 6.57
CA PRO A 145 -36.97 -17.64 6.47
C PRO A 145 -38.47 -17.60 6.75
N VAL A 146 -39.23 -18.35 5.96
CA VAL A 146 -40.67 -18.49 6.15
C VAL A 146 -40.89 -19.38 7.37
N THR A 147 -40.75 -18.78 8.55
CA THR A 147 -41.15 -19.38 9.83
C THR A 147 -42.65 -19.13 10.05
N ILE A 148 -43.29 -19.99 10.85
CA ILE A 148 -44.72 -19.89 11.18
C ILE A 148 -45.03 -18.51 11.78
N GLU A 149 -44.13 -17.98 12.61
CA GLU A 149 -44.26 -16.62 13.18
C GLU A 149 -44.24 -15.53 12.11
N ASN A 150 -43.38 -15.62 11.09
CA ASN A 150 -43.36 -14.67 9.98
C ASN A 150 -44.64 -14.73 9.14
N PHE A 151 -45.17 -15.94 8.90
CA PHE A 151 -46.45 -16.12 8.22
C PHE A 151 -47.61 -15.55 9.04
N LEU A 152 -47.64 -15.76 10.36
CA LEU A 152 -48.66 -15.20 11.24
C LEU A 152 -48.61 -13.67 11.27
N ASN A 153 -47.41 -13.08 11.30
CA ASN A 153 -47.23 -11.63 11.31
C ASN A 153 -47.63 -11.00 9.96
N TRP A 154 -47.32 -11.67 8.85
CA TRP A 154 -47.79 -11.29 7.53
C TRP A 154 -49.31 -11.42 7.40
N LYS A 155 -49.88 -12.54 7.87
CA LYS A 155 -51.32 -12.78 7.88
C LYS A 155 -52.06 -11.75 8.73
N ALA A 156 -51.52 -11.35 9.88
CA ALA A 156 -52.09 -10.31 10.72
C ALA A 156 -52.12 -8.95 10.01
N LYS A 157 -51.05 -8.57 9.29
CA LYS A 157 -51.03 -7.36 8.47
C LYS A 157 -52.05 -7.43 7.32
N PHE A 158 -52.12 -8.56 6.62
CA PHE A 158 -53.06 -8.77 5.53
C PHE A 158 -54.52 -8.73 6.00
N ASP A 159 -54.84 -9.41 7.10
CA ASP A 159 -56.17 -9.39 7.71
C ASP A 159 -56.55 -7.96 8.16
N ALA A 160 -55.59 -7.17 8.66
CA ALA A 160 -55.80 -5.77 9.02
C ALA A 160 -56.07 -4.88 7.79
N GLU A 161 -55.34 -5.04 6.68
CA GLU A 161 -55.59 -4.30 5.44
C GLU A 161 -56.98 -4.62 4.84
N LEU A 162 -57.40 -5.89 4.88
CA LEU A 162 -58.73 -6.31 4.43
C LEU A 162 -59.86 -5.70 5.27
N LEU A 163 -59.66 -5.60 6.58
CA LEU A 163 -60.61 -4.94 7.48
C LEU A 163 -60.71 -3.43 7.19
N GLU A 164 -59.59 -2.77 6.92
CA GLU A 164 -59.57 -1.35 6.55
C GLU A 164 -60.29 -1.11 5.21
N ILE A 165 -60.07 -1.97 4.20
CA ILE A 165 -60.75 -1.90 2.90
C ILE A 165 -62.26 -2.10 3.06
N LYS A 166 -62.70 -3.09 3.85
CA LYS A 166 -64.12 -3.30 4.13
C LYS A 166 -64.74 -2.11 4.86
N ARG A 167 -64.02 -1.52 5.82
CA ARG A 167 -64.47 -0.35 6.57
C ARG A 167 -64.60 0.88 5.68
N LYS A 168 -63.68 1.08 4.72
CA LYS A 168 -63.76 2.16 3.73
C LYS A 168 -64.95 1.98 2.79
N LYS A 169 -65.15 0.76 2.25
CA LYS A 169 -66.32 0.45 1.40
C LYS A 169 -67.65 0.71 2.08
N MET A 170 -67.83 0.26 3.33
CA MET A 170 -69.06 0.52 4.08
C MET A 170 -69.30 2.02 4.31
N LYS A 171 -68.25 2.79 4.60
CA LYS A 171 -68.37 4.26 4.73
C LYS A 171 -68.73 4.93 3.41
N GLU A 172 -68.13 4.52 2.29
CA GLU A 172 -68.45 5.04 0.95
C GLU A 172 -69.88 4.70 0.52
N GLU A 173 -70.37 3.48 0.79
CA GLU A 173 -71.76 3.10 0.52
C GLU A 173 -72.75 3.89 1.39
N GLU A 174 -72.42 4.14 2.66
CA GLU A 174 -73.25 4.96 3.56
C GLU A 174 -73.28 6.44 3.14
N GLN A 175 -72.16 6.96 2.61
CA GLN A 175 -72.06 8.32 2.06
C GLN A 175 -72.79 8.45 0.71
N ALA A 176 -72.68 7.44 -0.16
CA ALA A 176 -73.40 7.39 -1.44
C ALA A 176 -74.92 7.24 -1.24
N GLY A 177 -75.36 6.58 -0.17
CA GLY A 177 -76.77 6.51 0.23
C GLY A 177 -77.33 7.85 0.72
N LYS A 178 -76.57 8.61 1.51
CA LYS A 178 -76.99 9.93 2.03
C LYS A 178 -77.08 11.01 0.94
N ASN A 179 -76.20 10.97 -0.08
CA ASN A 179 -76.25 11.92 -1.20
C ASN A 179 -77.45 11.71 -2.16
N LYS A 180 -78.18 10.58 -2.08
CA LYS A 180 -79.38 10.32 -2.91
C LYS A 180 -80.71 10.76 -2.27
N LEU A 181 -80.68 11.24 -1.02
CA LEU A 181 -81.86 11.68 -0.26
C LEU A 181 -81.97 13.21 -0.09
N SER A 182 -81.05 13.97 -0.70
CA SER A 182 -81.13 15.43 -0.77
C SER A 182 -81.19 15.83 -2.25
N GLY A 183 -82.38 15.72 -2.83
CA GLY A 183 -82.74 16.10 -4.19
C GLY A 183 -84.23 16.36 -4.27
#